data_AF-A0A292IGT6-F1
#
_entry.id   AF-A0A292IGT6-F1
#
_cell.length_a   1.000
_cell.length_b   1.000
_cell.length_c   1.000
_cell.angle_alpha   90.00
_cell.angle_beta   90.00
_cell.angle_gamma   90.00
#
_symmetry.space_group_name_H-M   'P 1'
#
loop_
_entity.id
_entity.type
_entity.pdbx_description
1 polymer ?
#
loop_
_entity_poly.entity_id
_entity_poly.type
_entity_poly.pdbx_seq_one_letter_code
_entity_poly.pdbx_strand_id
1 'polypeptide(L)'
;MNKELRAKTNEALLDLVVKLKGQLLEYRFLLAQGEFKKTHQIKQTRRLIAKIYTILTERKVNINLTNKINSTMLQPKAAQAAAENKLVAKKTLAEKRAEKLAKRVENKAKVAALPKQKIVKTKKPTFAKISHQPKKLSKNDRRMQKAKKVSIRRKVGA
;
A
#
# COMPACT_ATOMS: atom_id res chain seq x y z
N MET A 1 -0.89 -40.45 -12.48
CA MET A 1 -0.72 -39.19 -11.70
C MET A 1 -0.71 -37.89 -12.55
N ASN A 2 -1.31 -37.85 -13.74
CA ASN A 2 -1.47 -36.62 -14.54
C ASN A 2 -2.94 -36.11 -14.58
N LYS A 3 -3.90 -36.91 -14.11
CA LYS A 3 -5.34 -36.60 -14.15
C LYS A 3 -5.67 -35.35 -13.31
N GLU A 4 -5.12 -35.25 -12.11
CA GLU A 4 -5.34 -34.11 -11.19
C GLU A 4 -4.81 -32.78 -11.75
N LEU A 5 -3.66 -32.78 -12.42
CA LEU A 5 -3.11 -31.56 -13.04
C LEU A 5 -3.96 -31.14 -14.23
N ARG A 6 -4.48 -32.09 -15.01
CA ARG A 6 -5.35 -31.82 -16.15
C ARG A 6 -6.76 -31.35 -15.75
N ALA A 7 -7.21 -31.63 -14.52
CA ALA A 7 -8.49 -31.11 -14.02
C ALA A 7 -8.45 -29.61 -13.65
N LYS A 8 -7.26 -29.06 -13.41
CA LYS A 8 -7.09 -27.66 -12.98
C LYS A 8 -7.26 -26.66 -14.14
N THR A 9 -7.73 -25.47 -13.80
CA THR A 9 -7.82 -24.32 -14.72
C THR A 9 -6.42 -23.81 -15.11
N ASN A 10 -6.33 -23.12 -16.23
CA ASN A 10 -5.05 -22.58 -16.74
C ASN A 10 -4.41 -21.61 -15.73
N GLU A 11 -5.21 -20.76 -15.11
CA GLU A 11 -4.73 -19.79 -14.10
C GLU A 11 -4.17 -20.49 -12.87
N ALA A 12 -4.88 -21.51 -12.36
CA ALA A 12 -4.43 -22.29 -11.23
C ALA A 12 -3.11 -23.03 -11.52
N LEU A 13 -2.92 -23.51 -12.76
CA LEU A 13 -1.66 -24.12 -13.18
C LEU A 13 -0.51 -23.11 -13.21
N LEU A 14 -0.76 -21.89 -13.71
CA LEU A 14 0.24 -20.81 -13.71
C LEU A 14 0.63 -20.39 -12.29
N ASP A 15 -0.33 -20.26 -11.40
CA ASP A 15 -0.06 -19.91 -9.99
C ASP A 15 0.72 -21.01 -9.29
N LEU A 16 0.43 -22.28 -9.62
CA LEU A 16 1.17 -23.41 -9.11
C LEU A 16 2.63 -23.40 -9.60
N VAL A 17 2.87 -23.05 -10.87
CA VAL A 17 4.24 -22.87 -11.40
C VAL A 17 5.02 -21.80 -10.63
N VAL A 18 4.39 -20.65 -10.32
CA VAL A 18 5.04 -19.58 -9.55
C VAL A 18 5.43 -20.08 -8.15
N LYS A 19 4.50 -20.78 -7.47
CA LYS A 19 4.76 -21.37 -6.15
C LYS A 19 5.92 -22.38 -6.17
N LEU A 20 5.92 -23.32 -7.13
CA LEU A 20 6.98 -24.32 -7.26
C LEU A 20 8.35 -23.70 -7.59
N LYS A 21 8.38 -22.61 -8.36
CA LYS A 21 9.62 -21.87 -8.62
C LYS A 21 10.16 -21.17 -7.37
N GLY A 22 9.27 -20.61 -6.53
CA GLY A 22 9.64 -20.08 -5.22
C GLY A 22 10.24 -21.16 -4.31
N GLN A 23 9.60 -22.32 -4.23
CA GLN A 23 10.13 -23.48 -3.48
C GLN A 23 11.49 -23.94 -3.99
N LEU A 24 11.73 -23.94 -5.31
CA LEU A 24 13.04 -24.25 -5.86
C LEU A 24 14.12 -23.27 -5.43
N LEU A 25 13.78 -21.98 -5.31
CA LEU A 25 14.71 -20.96 -4.82
C LEU A 25 15.07 -21.22 -3.35
N GLU A 26 14.06 -21.51 -2.53
CA GLU A 26 14.23 -21.86 -1.12
C GLU A 26 15.11 -23.10 -0.95
N TYR A 27 14.85 -24.17 -1.73
CA TYR A 27 15.68 -25.36 -1.72
C TYR A 27 17.13 -25.08 -2.13
N ARG A 28 17.38 -24.12 -3.02
CA ARG A 28 18.75 -23.70 -3.38
C ARG A 28 19.44 -23.00 -2.22
N PHE A 29 18.74 -22.14 -1.48
CA PHE A 29 19.30 -21.49 -0.30
C PHE A 29 19.63 -22.50 0.80
N LEU A 30 18.71 -23.42 1.10
CA LEU A 30 18.94 -24.48 2.08
C LEU A 30 20.06 -25.43 1.66
N LEU A 31 20.18 -25.73 0.37
CA LEU A 31 21.26 -26.56 -0.16
C LEU A 31 22.60 -25.84 -0.05
N ALA A 32 22.65 -24.54 -0.34
CA ALA A 32 23.86 -23.73 -0.17
C ALA A 32 24.30 -23.63 1.30
N GLN A 33 23.34 -23.60 2.24
CA GLN A 33 23.63 -23.66 3.69
C GLN A 33 24.05 -25.06 4.17
N GLY A 34 23.84 -26.10 3.36
CA GLY A 34 24.11 -27.50 3.74
C GLY A 34 23.04 -28.14 4.63
N GLU A 35 21.92 -27.45 4.91
CA GLU A 35 20.86 -27.94 5.80
C GLU A 35 19.79 -28.75 5.06
N PHE A 36 19.84 -28.82 3.72
CA PHE A 36 18.82 -29.46 2.92
C PHE A 36 18.95 -30.99 2.86
N LYS A 37 18.23 -31.70 3.74
CA LYS A 37 18.27 -33.17 3.84
C LYS A 37 17.53 -33.92 2.73
N LYS A 38 16.52 -33.33 2.09
CA LYS A 38 15.61 -34.00 1.15
C LYS A 38 15.89 -33.66 -0.33
N THR A 39 17.11 -33.92 -0.80
CA THR A 39 17.59 -33.55 -2.16
C THR A 39 16.71 -34.06 -3.31
N HIS A 40 16.04 -35.21 -3.15
CA HIS A 40 15.11 -35.75 -4.13
C HIS A 40 13.91 -34.83 -4.43
N GLN A 41 13.51 -33.99 -3.47
CA GLN A 41 12.41 -33.03 -3.65
C GLN A 41 12.72 -32.00 -4.72
N ILE A 42 13.98 -31.61 -4.91
CA ILE A 42 14.39 -30.71 -6.00
C ILE A 42 14.08 -31.37 -7.36
N LYS A 43 14.43 -32.65 -7.53
CA LYS A 43 14.17 -33.41 -8.75
C LYS A 43 12.67 -33.59 -9.00
N GLN A 44 11.90 -33.91 -7.95
CA GLN A 44 10.44 -34.05 -8.04
C GLN A 44 9.77 -32.72 -8.43
N THR A 45 10.18 -31.62 -7.81
CA THR A 45 9.65 -30.27 -8.07
C THR A 45 9.96 -29.84 -9.51
N ARG A 46 11.18 -30.05 -10.00
CA ARG A 46 11.54 -29.79 -11.40
C ARG A 46 10.69 -30.60 -12.38
N ARG A 47 10.48 -31.89 -12.11
CA ARG A 47 9.62 -32.76 -12.93
C ARG A 47 8.17 -32.30 -12.91
N LEU A 48 7.68 -31.86 -11.77
CA LEU A 48 6.30 -31.35 -11.63
C LEU A 48 6.11 -30.08 -12.46
N ILE A 49 7.05 -29.13 -12.41
CA ILE A 49 7.04 -27.92 -13.25
C ILE A 49 7.02 -28.29 -14.74
N ALA A 50 7.87 -29.23 -15.17
CA ALA A 50 7.92 -29.68 -16.57
C ALA A 50 6.58 -30.28 -17.04
N LYS A 51 5.93 -31.09 -16.19
CA LYS A 51 4.59 -31.64 -16.49
C LYS A 51 3.54 -30.55 -16.67
N ILE A 52 3.56 -29.53 -15.80
CA ILE A 52 2.61 -28.41 -15.90
C ILE A 52 2.84 -27.63 -17.19
N TYR A 53 4.10 -27.34 -17.53
CA TYR A 53 4.42 -26.69 -18.80
C TYR A 53 3.95 -27.51 -20.00
N THR A 54 4.15 -28.83 -19.98
CA THR A 54 3.67 -29.72 -21.04
C THR A 54 2.16 -29.58 -21.22
N ILE A 55 1.37 -29.60 -20.13
CA ILE A 55 -0.09 -29.43 -20.18
C ILE A 55 -0.47 -28.04 -20.72
N LEU A 56 0.22 -26.97 -20.30
CA LEU A 56 -0.05 -25.62 -20.80
C LEU A 56 0.27 -25.48 -22.29
N THR A 57 1.34 -26.12 -22.76
CA THR A 57 1.70 -26.22 -24.18
C THR A 57 0.68 -27.02 -24.97
N GLU A 58 0.22 -28.17 -24.45
CA GLU A 58 -0.87 -28.96 -25.05
C GLU A 58 -2.14 -28.12 -25.21
N ARG A 59 -2.44 -27.25 -24.24
CA ARG A 59 -3.58 -26.32 -24.26
C ARG A 59 -3.35 -25.07 -25.12
N LYS A 60 -2.19 -24.92 -25.78
CA LYS A 60 -1.80 -23.76 -26.60
C LYS A 60 -1.93 -22.42 -25.85
N VAL A 61 -1.72 -22.41 -24.54
CA VAL A 61 -1.77 -21.18 -23.74
C VAL A 61 -0.45 -20.44 -23.95
N ASN A 62 -0.51 -19.21 -24.48
CA ASN A 62 0.68 -18.36 -24.59
C ASN A 62 1.14 -17.93 -23.19
N ILE A 63 2.25 -18.50 -22.75
CA ILE A 63 2.77 -18.32 -21.39
C ILE A 63 3.62 -17.05 -21.32
N ASN A 64 2.99 -15.89 -21.15
CA ASN A 64 3.70 -14.65 -20.82
C ASN A 64 3.95 -14.55 -19.30
N LEU A 65 4.80 -15.44 -18.77
CA LEU A 65 5.07 -15.55 -17.33
C LEU A 65 5.67 -14.26 -16.73
N THR A 66 6.40 -13.49 -17.55
CA THR A 66 7.03 -12.21 -17.22
C THR A 66 6.03 -11.17 -16.71
N ASN A 67 4.86 -11.06 -17.35
CA ASN A 67 3.85 -10.06 -16.97
C ASN A 67 3.19 -10.38 -15.61
N LYS A 68 2.97 -11.68 -15.32
CA LYS A 68 2.39 -12.11 -14.04
C LYS A 68 3.39 -11.88 -12.88
N ILE A 69 4.65 -12.26 -13.05
CA ILE A 69 5.68 -12.07 -11.99
C ILE A 69 5.85 -10.60 -11.62
N ASN A 70 5.89 -9.70 -12.61
CA ASN A 70 5.98 -8.26 -12.36
C ASN A 70 4.76 -7.77 -11.58
N SER A 71 3.54 -8.21 -11.92
CA SER A 71 2.33 -7.85 -11.16
C SER A 71 2.35 -8.36 -9.71
N THR A 72 2.88 -9.56 -9.47
CA THR A 72 2.91 -10.19 -8.14
C THR A 72 4.02 -9.64 -7.25
N MET A 73 5.18 -9.28 -7.81
CA MET A 73 6.31 -8.72 -7.04
C MET A 73 6.16 -7.22 -6.76
N LEU A 74 5.47 -6.46 -7.63
CA LEU A 74 5.25 -5.01 -7.44
C LEU A 74 4.04 -4.69 -6.53
N GLN A 75 3.21 -5.68 -6.16
CA GLN A 75 1.99 -5.46 -5.39
C GLN A 75 1.77 -6.63 -4.40
N PRO A 76 2.23 -6.52 -3.15
CA PRO A 76 1.23 -6.66 -2.08
C PRO A 76 1.43 -5.72 -0.89
N LYS A 77 2.64 -5.28 -0.58
CA LYS A 77 2.91 -4.59 0.70
C LYS A 77 2.43 -3.15 0.73
N ALA A 78 2.52 -2.43 -0.40
CA ALA A 78 2.09 -1.04 -0.48
C ALA A 78 0.55 -0.90 -0.55
N ALA A 79 -0.14 -1.78 -1.27
CA ALA A 79 -1.60 -1.73 -1.41
C ALA A 79 -2.33 -2.16 -0.13
N GLN A 80 -1.83 -3.20 0.56
CA GLN A 80 -2.38 -3.66 1.83
C GLN A 80 -2.11 -2.65 2.95
N ALA A 81 -0.88 -2.11 3.06
CA ALA A 81 -0.58 -1.05 4.01
C ALA A 81 -1.39 0.24 3.75
N ALA A 82 -1.64 0.61 2.48
CA ALA A 82 -2.48 1.76 2.16
C ALA A 82 -3.95 1.55 2.54
N ALA A 83 -4.49 0.35 2.37
CA ALA A 83 -5.85 0.01 2.77
C ALA A 83 -6.01 0.00 4.30
N GLU A 84 -5.06 -0.59 5.02
CA GLU A 84 -5.02 -0.62 6.49
C GLU A 84 -4.87 0.80 7.06
N ASN A 85 -3.94 1.60 6.55
CA ASN A 85 -3.76 2.99 6.97
C ASN A 85 -5.02 3.85 6.74
N LYS A 86 -5.76 3.62 5.64
CA LYS A 86 -7.02 4.33 5.35
C LYS A 86 -8.14 3.93 6.32
N LEU A 87 -8.18 2.69 6.79
CA LEU A 87 -9.15 2.23 7.78
C LEU A 87 -8.81 2.76 9.18
N VAL A 88 -7.54 2.76 9.57
CA VAL A 88 -7.08 3.34 10.84
C VAL A 88 -7.34 4.85 10.89
N ALA A 89 -7.10 5.57 9.80
CA ALA A 89 -7.39 7.01 9.72
C ALA A 89 -8.90 7.34 9.84
N LYS A 90 -9.78 6.48 9.28
CA LYS A 90 -11.23 6.65 9.40
C LYS A 90 -11.73 6.43 10.83
N LYS A 91 -11.22 5.41 11.52
CA LYS A 91 -11.59 5.10 12.92
C LYS A 91 -11.17 6.22 13.88
N THR A 92 -9.91 6.67 13.79
CA THR A 92 -9.39 7.76 14.64
C THR A 92 -10.12 9.10 14.41
N LEU A 93 -10.60 9.36 13.19
CA LEU A 93 -11.36 10.57 12.87
C LEU A 93 -12.80 10.50 13.41
N ALA A 94 -13.42 9.32 13.42
CA ALA A 94 -14.74 9.11 14.01
C ALA A 94 -14.70 9.30 15.54
N GLU A 95 -13.69 8.74 16.21
CA GLU A 95 -13.47 8.90 17.66
C GLU A 95 -13.27 10.38 18.04
N LYS A 96 -12.40 11.11 17.32
CA LYS A 96 -12.19 12.55 17.54
C LYS A 96 -13.44 13.40 17.31
N ARG A 97 -14.34 12.97 16.41
CA ARG A 97 -15.62 13.65 16.18
C ARG A 97 -16.60 13.39 17.32
N ALA A 98 -16.68 12.16 17.82
CA ALA A 98 -17.51 11.80 18.97
C ALA A 98 -17.07 12.56 20.23
N GLU A 99 -15.77 12.64 20.49
CA GLU A 99 -15.21 13.38 21.62
C GLU A 99 -15.53 14.89 21.54
N LYS A 100 -15.42 15.49 20.34
CA LYS A 100 -15.80 16.90 20.13
C LYS A 100 -17.29 17.14 20.34
N LEU A 101 -18.15 16.21 19.93
CA LEU A 101 -19.59 16.32 20.16
C LEU A 101 -19.93 16.23 21.64
N ALA A 102 -19.33 15.31 22.39
CA ALA A 102 -19.49 15.21 23.84
C ALA A 102 -19.08 16.51 24.55
N LYS A 103 -17.90 17.05 24.23
CA LYS A 103 -17.43 18.35 24.78
C LYS A 103 -18.37 19.51 24.42
N ARG A 104 -19.00 19.50 23.24
CA ARG A 104 -19.98 20.52 22.85
C ARG A 104 -21.28 20.41 23.63
N VAL A 105 -21.75 19.20 23.91
CA VAL A 105 -22.95 18.97 24.73
C VAL A 105 -22.70 19.42 26.17
N GLU A 106 -21.56 19.04 26.75
CA GLU A 106 -21.16 19.49 28.09
C GLU A 106 -21.00 21.01 28.17
N ASN A 107 -20.32 21.62 27.20
CA ASN A 107 -20.16 23.08 27.17
C ASN A 107 -21.50 23.80 26.96
N LYS A 108 -22.42 23.25 26.16
CA LYS A 108 -23.77 23.80 25.98
C LYS A 108 -24.58 23.72 27.28
N ALA A 109 -24.47 22.63 28.03
CA ALA A 109 -25.10 22.48 29.34
C ALA A 109 -24.53 23.47 30.36
N LYS A 110 -23.20 23.64 30.40
CA LYS A 110 -22.54 24.64 31.25
C LYS A 110 -22.96 26.08 30.92
N VAL A 111 -23.06 26.43 29.63
CA VAL A 111 -23.52 27.76 29.20
C VAL A 111 -25.00 27.99 29.51
N ALA A 112 -25.84 26.95 29.45
CA ALA A 112 -27.25 27.05 29.82
C ALA A 112 -27.47 27.19 31.33
N ALA A 113 -26.56 26.68 32.16
CA ALA A 113 -26.60 26.78 33.62
C ALA A 113 -26.03 28.10 34.18
N LEU A 114 -25.36 28.92 33.34
CA LEU A 114 -24.91 30.25 33.76
C LEU A 114 -26.10 31.22 33.84
N PRO A 115 -26.21 32.01 34.92
CA PRO A 115 -27.28 33.00 35.05
C PRO A 115 -27.20 34.02 33.91
N LYS A 116 -28.32 34.25 33.22
CA LYS A 116 -28.42 35.18 32.08
C LYS A 116 -28.20 36.62 32.56
N GLN A 117 -26.95 37.07 32.56
CA GLN A 117 -26.65 38.49 32.72
C GLN A 117 -27.16 39.23 31.46
N LYS A 118 -27.94 40.29 31.67
CA LYS A 118 -28.45 41.16 30.59
C LYS A 118 -27.27 41.85 29.92
N ILE A 119 -26.84 41.33 28.77
CA ILE A 119 -25.81 41.96 27.93
C ILE A 119 -26.41 43.23 27.34
N VAL A 120 -25.95 44.39 27.82
CA VAL A 120 -26.19 45.68 27.17
C VAL A 120 -25.52 45.63 25.80
N LYS A 121 -26.31 45.84 24.73
CA LYS A 121 -25.83 45.79 23.34
C LYS A 121 -24.88 46.95 23.05
N THR A 122 -23.59 46.79 23.35
CA THR A 122 -22.56 47.67 22.79
C THR A 122 -22.22 47.22 21.36
N LYS A 123 -22.08 48.20 20.46
CA LYS A 123 -21.90 47.99 19.02
C LYS A 123 -20.66 47.11 18.77
N LYS A 124 -20.81 46.08 17.92
CA LYS A 124 -19.72 45.16 17.52
C LYS A 124 -18.57 45.98 16.89
N PRO A 125 -17.31 45.80 17.31
CA PRO A 125 -16.18 46.41 16.61
C PRO A 125 -16.01 45.75 15.23
N THR A 126 -16.00 46.57 14.19
CA THR A 126 -15.71 46.14 12.81
C THR A 126 -14.21 45.88 12.68
N PHE A 127 -13.81 44.61 12.76
CA PHE A 127 -12.44 44.23 12.43
C PHE A 127 -12.24 44.23 10.91
N ALA A 128 -11.27 45.00 10.43
CA ALA A 128 -10.89 45.02 9.03
C ALA A 128 -10.44 43.63 8.58
N LYS A 129 -11.00 43.13 7.47
CA LYS A 129 -10.61 41.86 6.85
C LYS A 129 -9.18 41.99 6.32
N ILE A 130 -8.21 41.45 7.05
CA ILE A 130 -6.85 41.25 6.53
C ILE A 130 -6.95 40.14 5.48
N SER A 131 -6.93 40.50 4.21
CA SER A 131 -6.85 39.53 3.12
C SER A 131 -5.48 38.84 3.15
N HIS A 132 -5.41 37.60 3.60
CA HIS A 132 -4.22 36.77 3.43
C HIS A 132 -4.14 36.29 1.98
N GLN A 133 -3.64 37.14 1.09
CA GLN A 133 -3.18 36.69 -0.23
C GLN A 133 -1.82 35.99 -0.03
N PRO A 134 -1.65 34.73 -0.47
CA PRO A 134 -0.37 34.05 -0.34
C PRO A 134 0.67 34.77 -1.22
N LYS A 135 1.72 35.31 -0.61
CA LYS A 135 2.84 35.95 -1.33
C LYS A 135 3.43 34.93 -2.31
N LYS A 136 3.29 35.18 -3.62
CA LYS A 136 3.90 34.35 -4.66
C LYS A 136 5.42 34.43 -4.51
N LEU A 137 6.08 33.30 -4.30
CA LEU A 137 7.55 33.17 -4.28
C LEU A 137 8.17 33.87 -5.49
N SER A 138 9.24 34.65 -5.25
CA SER A 138 9.95 35.38 -6.31
C SER A 138 10.52 34.41 -7.37
N LYS A 139 10.76 34.90 -8.58
CA LYS A 139 11.35 34.08 -9.66
C LYS A 139 12.69 33.47 -9.23
N ASN A 140 13.49 34.20 -8.44
CA ASN A 140 14.76 33.71 -7.91
C ASN A 140 14.57 32.59 -6.89
N ASP A 141 13.61 32.70 -5.96
CA ASP A 141 13.34 31.65 -4.97
C ASP A 141 12.89 30.34 -5.65
N ARG A 142 12.06 30.46 -6.70
CA ARG A 142 11.64 29.29 -7.51
C ARG A 142 12.82 28.65 -8.23
N ARG A 143 13.77 29.46 -8.72
CA ARG A 143 14.97 28.96 -9.43
C ARG A 143 15.91 28.22 -8.46
N MET A 144 16.11 28.76 -7.27
CA MET A 144 16.91 28.13 -6.20
C MET A 144 16.29 26.83 -5.70
N GLN A 145 14.96 26.77 -5.53
CA GLN A 145 14.29 25.53 -5.15
C GLN A 145 14.37 24.45 -6.24
N LYS A 146 14.29 24.83 -7.52
CA LYS A 146 14.51 23.89 -8.64
C LYS A 146 15.94 23.37 -8.66
N ALA A 147 16.93 24.23 -8.47
CA ALA A 147 18.34 23.83 -8.41
C ALA A 147 18.61 22.85 -7.25
N LYS A 148 18.08 23.12 -6.06
CA LYS A 148 18.17 22.20 -4.91
C LYS A 148 17.51 20.85 -5.17
N LYS A 149 16.35 20.81 -5.84
CA LYS A 149 15.71 19.54 -6.22
C LYS A 149 16.56 18.73 -7.21
N VAL A 150 17.19 19.39 -8.17
CA VAL A 150 18.05 18.73 -9.16
C VAL A 150 19.33 18.18 -8.51
N SER A 151 19.95 18.93 -7.59
CA SER A 151 21.15 18.45 -6.89
C SER A 151 20.85 17.26 -5.97
N ILE A 152 19.72 17.28 -5.26
CA ILE A 152 19.27 16.14 -4.45
C ILE A 152 19.03 14.92 -5.35
N ARG A 153 18.39 15.09 -6.51
CA ARG A 153 18.11 13.97 -7.43
C ARG A 153 19.39 13.34 -7.98
N ARG A 154 20.43 14.12 -8.22
CA ARG A 154 21.76 13.62 -8.64
C ARG A 154 22.50 12.91 -7.51
N LYS A 155 22.32 13.35 -6.26
CA LYS A 155 22.99 12.77 -5.09
C LYS A 155 22.39 11.44 -4.63
N VAL A 156 21.12 11.17 -4.96
CA VAL A 156 20.40 9.94 -4.59
C VAL A 156 20.42 8.90 -5.72
N GLY A 157 20.87 9.28 -6.93
CA GLY A 157 20.94 8.41 -8.11
C GLY A 157 22.35 7.92 -8.46
N ALA A 158 23.32 8.07 -7.56
CA ALA A 158 24.67 7.52 -7.65
C ALA A 158 24.88 6.51 -6.53
#